data_AF-A0A6B3UL41-F1
#
_entry.id   AF-A0A6B3UL41-F1
#
_cell.length_a   1.000
_cell.length_b   1.000
_cell.length_c   1.000
_cell.angle_alpha   90.00
_cell.angle_beta   90.00
_cell.angle_gamma   90.00
#
_symmetry.space_group_name_H-M   'P 1'
#
loop_
_entity.id
_entity.type
_entity.pdbx_description
1 polymer ?
#
loop_
_entity_poly.entity_id
_entity_poly.type
_entity_poly.pdbx_seq_one_letter_code
_entity_poly.pdbx_strand_id
1 'polypeptide(L)'
;MPKAERSIFKAPQQPTGRAYIAALTFPFRDCSFVVKVQCLEIGVTGMRDATIMAMLTAKGALSADPEHFSDWLSDPYDTAEKGPLTRNLSEDRKYDEMFPDHPLSRARRTLAELEATVQLSPALQAAPPFRYPAA
;
A
#
# COMPACT_ATOMS: atom_id res chain seq x y z
N MET A 1 -7.74 -19.93 11.27
CA MET A 1 -8.52 -18.94 10.49
C MET A 1 -8.09 -19.01 9.04
N PRO A 2 -9.00 -18.84 8.07
CA PRO A 2 -8.62 -18.67 6.67
C PRO A 2 -7.68 -17.46 6.54
N LYS A 3 -6.62 -17.61 5.74
CA LYS A 3 -5.64 -16.55 5.52
C LYS A 3 -6.31 -15.40 4.76
N ALA A 4 -6.16 -14.17 5.27
CA ALA A 4 -6.60 -12.98 4.55
C ALA A 4 -5.57 -12.62 3.47
N GLU A 5 -6.05 -12.21 2.30
CA GLU A 5 -5.22 -11.59 1.27
C GLU A 5 -5.18 -10.08 1.49
N ARG A 6 -3.97 -9.53 1.55
CA ARG A 6 -3.72 -8.12 1.77
C ARG A 6 -3.50 -7.41 0.44
N SER A 7 -4.20 -6.29 0.23
CA SER A 7 -3.94 -5.39 -0.90
C SER A 7 -3.92 -3.93 -0.45
N ILE A 8 -3.11 -3.10 -1.11
CA ILE A 8 -3.12 -1.64 -0.99
C ILE A 8 -2.92 -1.07 -2.38
N PHE A 9 -3.88 -0.30 -2.86
CA PHE A 9 -3.83 0.40 -4.14
C PHE A 9 -3.58 1.88 -3.93
N LYS A 10 -2.66 2.44 -4.70
CA LYS A 10 -2.46 3.88 -4.84
C LYS A 10 -3.34 4.41 -5.96
N ALA A 11 -4.16 5.41 -5.67
CA ALA A 11 -5.01 6.08 -6.65
C ALA A 11 -4.72 7.59 -6.68
N PRO A 12 -4.81 8.24 -7.85
CA PRO A 12 -4.77 9.70 -7.93
C PRO A 12 -6.03 10.31 -7.27
N GLN A 13 -5.84 11.36 -6.48
CA GLN A 13 -6.93 12.18 -5.94
C GLN A 13 -7.04 13.47 -6.76
N GLN A 14 -8.26 13.99 -6.91
CA GLN A 14 -8.53 15.28 -7.54
C GLN A 14 -8.87 16.33 -6.46
N PRO A 15 -8.44 17.60 -6.58
CA PRO A 15 -7.58 18.13 -7.65
C PRO A 15 -6.09 17.77 -7.47
N THR A 16 -5.66 17.41 -6.26
CA THR A 16 -4.28 17.02 -5.94
C THR A 16 -4.23 15.90 -4.89
N GLY A 17 -3.07 15.25 -4.80
CA GLY A 17 -2.74 14.26 -3.77
C GLY A 17 -2.96 12.80 -4.19
N ARG A 18 -2.76 11.90 -3.24
CA ARG A 18 -2.94 10.46 -3.40
C ARG A 18 -3.96 9.89 -2.41
N ALA A 19 -4.71 8.90 -2.86
CA ALA A 19 -5.55 8.08 -2.01
C ALA A 19 -4.94 6.67 -1.93
N TYR A 20 -4.99 6.07 -0.74
CA TYR A 20 -4.60 4.69 -0.51
C TYR A 20 -5.83 3.88 -0.13
N ILE A 21 -6.13 2.87 -0.95
CA ILE A 21 -7.26 1.95 -0.76
C ILE A 21 -6.69 0.61 -0.34
N ALA A 22 -6.78 0.30 0.95
CA ALA A 22 -6.31 -0.94 1.53
C ALA A 22 -7.46 -1.91 1.79
N ALA A 23 -7.20 -3.21 1.67
CA ALA A 23 -8.20 -4.23 1.94
C ALA A 23 -7.61 -5.51 2.52
N LEU A 24 -8.41 -6.14 3.39
CA LEU A 24 -8.29 -7.54 3.79
C LEU A 24 -9.40 -8.32 3.10
N THR A 25 -9.03 -9.23 2.22
CA THR A 25 -9.96 -10.10 1.50
C THR A 25 -9.92 -11.50 2.11
N PHE A 26 -11.08 -12.00 2.54
CA PHE A 26 -11.25 -13.34 3.09
C PHE A 26 -11.97 -14.21 2.06
N PRO A 27 -11.24 -15.01 1.26
CA PRO A 27 -11.84 -15.82 0.21
C PRO A 27 -12.36 -17.16 0.75
N PHE A 28 -13.59 -17.51 0.38
CA PHE A 28 -14.24 -18.79 0.63
C PHE A 28 -14.58 -19.44 -0.72
N ARG A 29 -15.00 -20.71 -0.71
CA ARG A 29 -15.30 -21.45 -1.96
C ARG A 29 -16.29 -20.71 -2.86
N ASP A 30 -17.37 -20.19 -2.29
CA ASP A 30 -18.50 -19.65 -3.04
C ASP A 30 -18.66 -18.12 -2.89
N CYS A 31 -17.86 -17.47 -2.03
CA CYS A 31 -17.96 -16.03 -1.76
C CYS A 31 -16.67 -15.44 -1.20
N SER A 32 -16.62 -14.11 -1.05
CA SER A 32 -15.56 -13.44 -0.29
C SER A 32 -16.12 -12.30 0.55
N PHE A 33 -15.44 -12.00 1.65
CA PHE A 33 -15.71 -10.83 2.48
C PHE A 33 -14.51 -9.90 2.42
N VAL A 34 -14.77 -8.60 2.31
CA VAL A 34 -13.72 -7.58 2.17
C VAL A 34 -13.90 -6.52 3.25
N VAL A 35 -12.88 -6.35 4.08
CA VAL A 35 -12.78 -5.19 4.99
C VAL A 35 -11.87 -4.17 4.32
N LYS A 36 -12.40 -2.97 4.06
CA LYS A 36 -11.73 -1.93 3.28
C LYS A 36 -11.42 -0.70 4.14
N VAL A 37 -10.22 -0.17 3.97
CA VAL A 37 -9.74 1.07 4.58
C VAL A 37 -9.39 2.05 3.47
N GLN A 38 -9.88 3.29 3.56
CA GLN A 38 -9.55 4.35 2.60
C GLN A 38 -8.90 5.50 3.35
N CYS A 39 -7.71 5.89 2.91
CA CYS A 39 -6.97 7.01 3.49
C CYS A 39 -6.65 8.01 2.39
N LEU A 40 -7.19 9.23 2.53
CA LEU A 40 -6.95 10.35 1.64
C LEU A 40 -5.75 11.17 2.14
N GLU A 41 -4.97 11.71 1.21
CA GLU A 41 -4.00 12.76 1.51
C GLU A 41 -4.75 14.08 1.70
N ILE A 42 -4.59 14.68 2.89
CA ILE A 42 -5.29 15.91 3.28
C ILE A 42 -4.23 16.93 3.70
N GLY A 43 -4.43 18.20 3.32
CA GLY A 43 -3.50 19.28 3.61
C GLY A 43 -2.41 19.38 2.54
N VAL A 44 -1.15 19.48 2.96
CA VAL A 44 -0.01 19.62 2.03
C VAL A 44 0.29 18.27 1.38
N THR A 45 -0.07 18.14 0.10
CA THR A 45 0.12 16.91 -0.69
C THR A 45 1.55 16.76 -1.19
N GLY A 46 2.08 15.54 -1.25
CA GLY A 46 3.41 15.23 -1.76
C GLY A 46 4.55 15.46 -0.76
N MET A 47 4.25 15.83 0.49
CA MET A 47 5.27 16.16 1.49
C MET A 47 6.20 14.98 1.80
N ARG A 48 5.65 13.76 1.90
CA ARG A 48 6.44 12.55 2.12
C ARG A 48 7.40 12.30 0.97
N ASP A 49 6.88 12.34 -0.26
CA ASP A 49 7.68 12.15 -1.48
C ASP A 49 8.82 13.17 -1.55
N ALA A 50 8.51 14.46 -1.40
CA ALA A 50 9.49 15.54 -1.47
C ALA A 50 10.59 15.40 -0.39
N THR A 51 10.21 15.07 0.84
CA THR A 51 11.15 14.92 1.96
C THR A 51 12.10 13.74 1.75
N ILE A 52 11.56 12.58 1.37
CA ILE A 52 12.39 11.38 1.15
C ILE A 52 13.30 11.56 -0.06
N MET A 53 12.79 12.18 -1.12
CA MET A 53 13.59 12.50 -2.30
C MET A 53 14.77 13.40 -1.93
N ALA A 54 14.52 14.53 -1.25
CA ALA A 54 15.58 15.43 -0.80
C ALA A 54 16.62 14.73 0.09
N MET A 55 16.17 13.87 1.02
CA MET A 55 17.06 13.09 1.88
C MET A 55 17.93 12.11 1.08
N LEU A 56 17.36 11.39 0.11
CA LEU A 56 18.10 10.40 -0.68
C LEU A 56 19.08 11.07 -1.64
N THR A 57 18.71 12.19 -2.26
CA THR A 57 19.61 13.01 -3.07
C THR A 57 20.77 13.54 -2.23
N ALA A 58 20.51 14.07 -1.03
CA ALA A 58 21.57 14.55 -0.12
C ALA A 58 22.53 13.44 0.33
N LYS A 59 22.07 12.18 0.36
CA LYS A 59 22.87 10.99 0.66
C LYS A 59 23.60 10.41 -0.57
N GLY A 60 23.42 11.01 -1.76
CA GLY A 60 23.96 10.48 -3.01
C GLY A 60 23.31 9.18 -3.49
N ALA A 61 22.16 8.81 -2.92
CA ALA A 61 21.43 7.58 -3.24
C ALA A 61 20.42 7.75 -4.39
N LEU A 62 20.16 8.99 -4.81
CA LEU A 62 19.37 9.33 -5.99
C LEU A 62 20.10 10.44 -6.76
N SER A 63 20.05 10.35 -8.09
CA SER A 63 20.49 11.45 -8.94
C SER A 63 19.66 12.70 -8.69
N ALA A 64 20.30 13.87 -8.72
CA ALA A 64 19.62 15.16 -8.72
C ALA A 64 19.08 15.53 -10.11
N ASP A 65 19.45 14.78 -11.14
CA ASP A 65 19.05 15.01 -12.51
C ASP A 65 17.63 14.46 -12.76
N PRO A 66 16.64 15.32 -13.13
CA PRO A 66 15.29 14.92 -13.49
C PRO A 66 15.21 13.87 -14.60
N GLU A 67 16.20 13.82 -15.51
CA GLU A 67 16.23 12.85 -16.62
C GLU A 67 16.64 11.44 -16.18
N HIS A 68 17.30 11.32 -15.01
CA HIS A 68 17.78 10.07 -14.42
C HIS A 68 16.92 9.61 -13.23
N PHE A 69 15.66 10.04 -13.17
CA PHE A 69 14.70 9.67 -12.13
C PHE A 69 14.22 8.20 -12.14
N SER A 70 14.83 7.35 -12.98
CA SER A 70 14.45 5.94 -13.09
C SER A 70 14.56 5.19 -11.76
N ASP A 71 15.48 5.61 -10.89
CA ASP A 71 15.74 4.94 -9.61
C ASP A 71 14.72 5.33 -8.52
N TRP A 72 13.89 6.35 -8.76
CA TRP A 72 12.82 6.77 -7.85
C TRP A 72 11.60 5.84 -7.89
N LEU A 73 11.30 5.28 -9.06
CA LEU A 73 10.17 4.37 -9.28
C LEU A 73 10.70 2.93 -9.33
N SER A 74 10.13 2.05 -8.52
CA SER A 74 10.52 0.65 -8.48
C SER A 74 9.31 -0.18 -8.08
N ASP A 75 8.80 -0.97 -9.03
CA ASP A 75 7.78 -1.95 -8.73
C ASP A 75 8.38 -3.08 -7.87
N PRO A 76 7.71 -3.51 -6.79
CA PRO A 76 8.24 -4.54 -5.90
C PRO A 76 8.24 -5.96 -6.50
N TYR A 77 7.53 -6.19 -7.61
CA TYR A 77 7.39 -7.49 -8.26
C TYR A 77 8.16 -7.57 -9.58
N ASP A 78 8.24 -6.48 -10.34
CA ASP A 78 8.99 -6.40 -11.59
C ASP A 78 9.75 -5.08 -11.74
N THR A 79 11.07 -5.11 -11.54
CA THR A 79 11.89 -3.89 -11.63
C THR A 79 11.94 -3.27 -13.03
N ALA A 80 11.49 -3.97 -14.08
CA ALA A 80 11.35 -3.42 -15.41
C ALA A 80 10.04 -2.62 -15.62
N GLU A 81 9.04 -2.80 -14.75
CA GLU A 81 7.74 -2.13 -14.85
C GLU A 81 7.85 -0.64 -14.47
N LYS A 82 7.45 0.23 -15.40
CA LYS A 82 7.51 1.70 -15.25
C LYS A 82 6.17 2.32 -15.64
N GLY A 83 5.52 2.98 -14.68
CA GLY A 83 4.24 3.64 -14.90
C GLY A 83 3.95 4.76 -13.89
N PRO A 84 2.96 5.62 -14.17
CA PRO A 84 2.66 6.81 -13.36
C PRO A 84 2.13 6.49 -11.95
N LEU A 85 1.77 5.23 -11.70
CA LEU A 85 1.33 4.73 -10.39
C LEU A 85 2.26 3.65 -9.83
N THR A 86 3.39 3.36 -10.49
CA THR A 86 4.41 2.47 -9.94
C THR A 86 4.84 2.97 -8.57
N ARG A 87 5.14 2.03 -7.68
CA ARG A 87 5.60 2.34 -6.34
C ARG A 87 6.86 3.21 -6.42
N ASN A 88 6.93 4.25 -5.60
CA ASN A 88 8.15 5.05 -5.45
C ASN A 88 8.91 4.70 -4.16
N LEU A 89 10.18 5.13 -4.04
CA LEU A 89 11.00 4.81 -2.87
C LEU A 89 10.44 5.37 -1.55
N SER A 90 9.74 6.51 -1.59
CA SER A 90 9.09 7.11 -0.40
C SER A 90 8.07 6.17 0.23
N GLU A 91 7.47 5.28 -0.57
CA GLU A 91 6.42 4.37 -0.13
C GLU A 91 6.97 3.17 0.65
N ASP A 92 8.28 3.08 0.90
CA ASP A 92 8.86 2.06 1.78
C ASP A 92 8.32 2.14 3.23
N ARG A 93 8.10 0.98 3.84
CA ARG A 93 7.56 0.85 5.21
C ARG A 93 8.52 1.46 6.23
N LYS A 94 9.83 1.46 5.97
CA LYS A 94 10.83 2.07 6.88
C LYS A 94 10.62 3.56 7.14
N TYR A 95 9.84 4.24 6.30
CA TYR A 95 9.51 5.65 6.46
C TYR A 95 8.18 5.88 7.19
N ASP A 96 7.41 4.84 7.51
CA ASP A 96 6.08 5.01 8.11
C ASP A 96 6.13 5.69 9.49
N GLU A 97 7.18 5.45 10.27
CA GLU A 97 7.37 6.10 11.58
C GLU A 97 7.69 7.61 11.46
N MET A 98 8.35 8.02 10.38
CA MET A 98 8.65 9.43 10.10
C MET A 98 7.41 10.19 9.63
N PHE A 99 6.42 9.48 9.06
CA PHE A 99 5.19 10.06 8.52
C PHE A 99 3.94 9.35 9.06
N PRO A 100 3.70 9.37 10.39
CA PRO A 100 2.65 8.55 11.03
C PRO A 100 1.22 8.88 10.55
N ASP A 101 1.01 10.12 10.10
CA ASP A 101 -0.27 10.65 9.59
C ASP A 101 -0.41 10.59 8.07
N HIS A 102 0.64 10.20 7.35
CA HIS A 102 0.57 10.00 5.91
C HIS A 102 -0.44 8.89 5.57
N PRO A 103 -1.27 9.05 4.51
CA PRO A 103 -2.35 8.12 4.22
C PRO A 103 -1.89 6.68 4.01
N LEU A 104 -0.71 6.43 3.42
CA LEU A 104 -0.16 5.07 3.29
C LEU A 104 0.20 4.46 4.66
N SER A 105 0.78 5.24 5.57
CA SER A 105 1.17 4.78 6.90
C SER A 105 -0.05 4.47 7.75
N ARG A 106 -1.06 5.35 7.69
CA ARG A 106 -2.38 5.12 8.30
C ARG A 106 -3.03 3.86 7.74
N ALA A 107 -3.12 3.72 6.41
CA ALA A 107 -3.69 2.54 5.78
C ALA A 107 -2.98 1.26 6.23
N ARG A 108 -1.65 1.25 6.29
CA ARG A 108 -0.87 0.08 6.74
C ARG A 108 -1.11 -0.29 8.19
N ARG A 109 -1.14 0.72 9.08
CA ARG A 109 -1.37 0.55 10.52
C ARG A 109 -2.78 0.05 10.79
N THR A 110 -3.79 0.75 10.27
CA THR A 110 -5.19 0.36 10.43
C THR A 110 -5.46 -1.03 9.85
N LEU A 111 -4.87 -1.38 8.70
CA LEU A 111 -5.05 -2.72 8.14
C LEU A 111 -4.44 -3.81 9.03
N ALA A 112 -3.27 -3.57 9.63
CA ALA A 112 -2.65 -4.51 10.56
C ALA A 112 -3.47 -4.67 11.85
N GLU A 113 -4.01 -3.57 12.39
CA GLU A 113 -4.92 -3.60 13.54
C GLU A 113 -6.20 -4.40 13.23
N LEU A 114 -6.80 -4.17 12.06
CA LEU A 114 -7.96 -4.94 11.61
C LEU A 114 -7.64 -6.41 11.42
N GLU A 115 -6.50 -6.74 10.82
CA GLU A 115 -6.06 -8.12 10.62
C GLU A 115 -5.91 -8.87 11.96
N ALA A 116 -5.42 -8.18 13.00
CA ALA A 116 -5.26 -8.74 14.34
C ALA A 116 -6.58 -8.86 15.13
N THR A 117 -7.60 -8.09 14.78
CA THR A 117 -8.82 -7.94 15.61
C THR A 117 -10.10 -8.45 14.97
N VAL A 118 -10.12 -8.62 13.64
CA VAL A 118 -11.29 -9.16 12.93
C VAL A 118 -11.60 -10.57 13.41
N GLN A 119 -12.86 -10.79 13.76
CA GLN A 119 -13.38 -12.09 14.12
C GLN A 119 -14.36 -12.57 13.07
N LEU A 120 -14.17 -13.82 12.61
CA LEU A 120 -15.10 -14.48 11.72
C LEU A 120 -16.13 -15.24 12.54
N SER A 121 -17.40 -15.24 12.09
CA SER A 121 -18.44 -16.07 12.74
C SER A 121 -18.08 -17.56 12.65
N PRO A 122 -18.58 -18.42 13.56
CA PRO A 122 -18.32 -19.86 13.50
C PRO A 122 -18.69 -20.49 12.15
N ALA A 123 -19.76 -20.00 11.51
CA ALA A 123 -20.18 -20.45 10.19
C ALA A 123 -19.12 -20.16 9.10
N LEU A 124 -18.50 -18.98 9.13
CA LEU A 124 -17.43 -18.62 8.19
C LEU A 124 -16.12 -19.37 8.49
N GLN A 125 -15.82 -19.61 9.77
CA GLN A 125 -14.64 -20.40 10.13
C GLN A 125 -14.72 -21.85 9.65
N ALA A 126 -15.93 -22.42 9.59
CA ALA A 126 -16.19 -23.76 9.09
C ALA A 126 -16.43 -23.82 7.56
N ALA A 127 -16.49 -22.68 6.88
CA ALA A 127 -16.77 -22.63 5.45
C ALA A 127 -15.61 -23.23 4.63
N PRO A 128 -15.89 -23.95 3.53
CA PRO A 128 -14.84 -24.46 2.65
C PRO A 128 -13.95 -23.34 2.09
N PRO A 129 -12.61 -23.53 2.04
CA PRO A 129 -11.71 -22.50 1.57
C PRO A 129 -11.80 -22.32 0.05
N PHE A 130 -11.48 -21.11 -0.43
CA PHE A 130 -11.16 -20.92 -1.83
C PHE A 130 -9.87 -21.67 -2.18
N ARG A 131 -9.85 -22.37 -3.33
CA ARG A 131 -8.68 -23.11 -3.80
C ARG A 131 -8.23 -22.55 -5.14
N TYR A 132 -6.97 -22.12 -5.20
CA TYR A 132 -6.32 -21.85 -6.47
C TYR A 132 -6.05 -23.19 -7.19
N PRO A 133 -6.12 -23.23 -8.54
CA PRO A 133 -5.59 -24.35 -9.30
C PRO A 133 -4.14 -24.63 -8.87
N ALA A 134 -3.76 -25.89 -8.80
CA ALA A 134 -2.35 -26.23 -8.66
C ALA A 134 -1.59 -25.66 -9.88
N ALA A 135 -0.49 -24.96 -9.61
CA ALA A 135 0.40 -24.46 -10.65
C ALA A 135 1.07 -25.59 -11.42
#